data_AF-A0A172TUW4-F1
#
_entry.id   AF-A0A172TUW4-F1
#
_cell.length_a   1.000
_cell.length_b   1.000
_cell.length_c   1.000
_cell.angle_alpha   90.00
_cell.angle_beta   90.00
_cell.angle_gamma   90.00
#
_symmetry.space_group_name_H-M   'P 1'
#
loop_
_entity.id
_entity.type
_entity.pdbx_description
1 polymer ?
#
loop_
_entity_poly.entity_id
_entity_poly.type
_entity_poly.pdbx_seq_one_letter_code
_entity_poly.pdbx_strand_id
1 'polypeptide(L)'
;MKALFTSIYFLLISYLSVAMPAKTVAYTISPLKKGSYDAFLIEMTMKGNATGKTRLSLPFEIGLYRPQDHIKVIDVVNGQKHHLMAEDSSSYQIEHKPNAILTVKYIVENALKDSLPTLNEVYAQMLTNKYFYVLGSSFWIVPEDSSAAKYSISLKWQGFPSTWTYLSSHSGNGSTQTFQASLGDFYDAVYMGGDFVFIKN
;
A
#
# COMPACT_ATOMS: atom_id res chain seq x y z
N MET A 1 17.42 8.36 73.57
CA MET A 1 16.34 8.71 72.62
C MET A 1 16.95 9.18 71.30
N LYS A 2 16.95 8.35 70.26
CA LYS A 2 17.09 8.77 68.86
C LYS A 2 16.22 7.82 68.02
N ALA A 3 15.20 8.39 67.39
CA ALA A 3 14.20 7.66 66.61
C ALA A 3 14.79 7.22 65.27
N LEU A 4 14.63 5.94 64.93
CA LEU A 4 14.83 5.43 63.57
C LEU A 4 13.58 5.79 62.75
N PHE A 5 13.76 6.57 61.68
CA PHE A 5 12.75 6.74 60.64
C PHE A 5 12.97 5.68 59.56
N THR A 6 11.99 4.79 59.43
CA THR A 6 11.92 3.75 58.39
C THR A 6 11.40 4.40 57.11
N SER A 7 12.26 4.60 56.11
CA SER A 7 11.84 5.08 54.78
C SER A 7 11.18 3.96 53.98
N ILE A 8 9.90 4.15 53.67
CA ILE A 8 9.11 3.33 52.74
C ILE A 8 9.41 3.81 51.32
N TYR A 9 10.02 2.97 50.48
CA TYR A 9 10.15 3.21 49.04
C TYR A 9 8.85 2.80 48.34
N PHE A 10 8.09 3.78 47.87
CA PHE A 10 7.00 3.56 46.91
C PHE A 10 7.60 3.37 45.51
N LEU A 11 7.48 2.17 44.96
CA LEU A 11 7.93 1.85 43.60
C LEU A 11 6.77 2.09 42.63
N LEU A 12 6.69 3.31 42.08
CA LEU A 12 5.79 3.66 40.99
C LEU A 12 6.33 3.03 39.69
N ILE A 13 5.74 1.91 39.28
CA ILE A 13 5.97 1.34 37.95
C ILE A 13 5.15 2.16 36.96
N SER A 14 5.80 3.13 36.32
CA SER A 14 5.24 3.83 35.16
C SER A 14 5.22 2.87 33.97
N TYR A 15 4.02 2.50 33.50
CA TYR A 15 3.84 1.86 32.21
C TYR A 15 4.22 2.87 31.11
N LEU A 16 5.48 2.86 30.71
CA LEU A 16 5.91 3.46 29.44
C LEU A 16 5.27 2.63 28.33
N SER A 17 4.17 3.12 27.78
CA SER A 17 3.66 2.66 26.49
C SER A 17 4.74 2.94 25.45
N VAL A 18 5.57 1.94 25.16
CA VAL A 18 6.48 2.00 24.03
C VAL A 18 5.58 2.05 22.80
N ALA A 19 5.50 3.22 22.16
CA ALA A 19 4.86 3.34 20.86
C ALA A 19 5.57 2.34 19.93
N MET A 20 4.87 1.30 19.51
CA MET A 20 5.43 0.36 18.55
C MET A 20 5.79 1.17 17.29
N PRO A 21 7.03 1.06 16.78
CA PRO A 21 7.41 1.80 15.58
C PRO A 21 6.48 1.38 14.45
N ALA A 22 5.89 2.36 13.76
CA ALA A 22 5.02 2.11 12.63
C ALA A 22 5.78 1.26 11.59
N LYS A 23 5.14 0.20 11.11
CA LYS A 23 5.73 -0.59 10.02
C LYS A 23 5.81 0.27 8.77
N THR A 24 6.90 0.12 8.02
CA THR A 24 7.11 0.90 6.79
C THR A 24 6.81 0.05 5.57
N VAL A 25 6.07 0.64 4.63
CA VAL A 25 5.88 0.11 3.28
C VAL A 25 6.06 1.25 2.27
N ALA A 26 6.80 0.97 1.21
CA ALA A 26 7.06 1.94 0.15
C ALA A 26 6.60 1.39 -1.19
N TYR A 27 6.05 2.25 -2.04
CA TYR A 27 5.59 1.93 -3.38
C TYR A 27 6.24 2.87 -4.38
N THR A 28 6.85 2.29 -5.40
CA THR A 28 7.25 3.02 -6.60
C THR A 28 6.32 2.63 -7.74
N ILE A 29 5.67 3.61 -8.35
CA ILE A 29 4.68 3.45 -9.40
C ILE A 29 5.23 4.06 -10.67
N SER A 30 5.16 3.31 -11.77
CA SER A 30 5.64 3.75 -13.07
C SER A 30 4.79 3.20 -14.21
N PRO A 31 4.74 3.87 -15.37
CA PRO A 31 4.17 3.30 -16.59
C PRO A 31 4.88 1.99 -16.94
N LEU A 32 4.11 0.95 -17.26
CA LEU A 32 4.69 -0.32 -17.74
C LEU A 32 5.46 -0.11 -19.05
N LYS A 33 4.93 0.77 -19.92
CA LYS A 33 5.55 1.16 -21.19
C LYS A 33 5.66 2.68 -21.25
N LYS A 34 6.83 3.19 -21.65
CA LYS A 34 7.05 4.63 -21.80
C LYS A 34 6.04 5.22 -22.79
N GLY A 35 5.26 6.20 -22.35
CA GLY A 35 4.28 6.91 -23.17
C GLY A 35 2.94 6.20 -23.36
N SER A 36 2.70 5.04 -22.71
CA SER A 36 1.32 4.56 -22.47
C SER A 36 1.07 4.40 -20.97
N TYR A 37 -0.14 4.77 -20.55
CA TYR A 37 -0.54 4.79 -19.15
C TYR A 37 -1.75 3.89 -18.90
N ASP A 38 -1.92 2.87 -19.76
CA ASP A 38 -2.93 1.81 -19.70
C ASP A 38 -2.55 0.68 -18.75
N ALA A 39 -1.30 0.61 -18.31
CA ALA A 39 -0.83 -0.32 -17.30
C ALA A 39 0.34 0.27 -16.52
N PHE A 40 0.39 -0.02 -15.22
CA PHE A 40 1.46 0.43 -14.33
C PHE A 40 2.26 -0.76 -13.78
N LEU A 41 3.57 -0.58 -13.74
CA LEU A 41 4.47 -1.41 -12.94
C LEU A 41 4.58 -0.79 -11.55
N ILE A 42 4.27 -1.58 -10.53
CA ILE A 42 4.37 -1.21 -9.13
C ILE A 42 5.42 -2.07 -8.44
N GLU A 43 6.35 -1.41 -7.76
CA GLU A 43 7.34 -2.03 -6.90
C GLU A 43 7.04 -1.68 -5.45
N MET A 44 6.57 -2.66 -4.69
CA MET A 44 6.31 -2.55 -3.26
C MET A 44 7.53 -3.04 -2.49
N THR A 45 8.10 -2.22 -1.61
CA THR A 45 9.21 -2.59 -0.72
C THR A 45 8.78 -2.56 0.74
N MET A 46 9.11 -3.63 1.47
CA MET A 46 8.79 -3.77 2.88
C MET A 46 9.80 -4.67 3.60
N LYS A 47 9.82 -4.58 4.93
CA LYS A 47 10.52 -5.57 5.76
C LYS A 47 9.62 -6.79 5.98
N GLY A 48 10.11 -7.96 5.59
CA GLY A 48 9.45 -9.24 5.85
C GLY A 48 9.47 -9.62 7.33
N ASN A 49 8.65 -10.60 7.70
CA ASN A 49 8.43 -11.00 9.08
C ASN A 49 9.64 -11.74 9.68
N ALA A 50 9.76 -11.69 11.02
CA ALA A 50 10.84 -12.37 11.74
C ALA A 50 10.80 -13.90 11.61
N THR A 51 9.65 -14.47 11.24
CA THR A 51 9.46 -15.91 11.03
C THR A 51 10.02 -16.42 9.69
N GLY A 52 10.40 -15.51 8.78
CA GLY A 52 10.73 -15.85 7.39
C GLY A 52 9.52 -16.15 6.51
N LYS A 53 8.31 -15.84 6.99
CA LYS A 53 7.05 -15.97 6.23
C LYS A 53 6.24 -14.69 6.34
N THR A 54 6.01 -14.03 5.21
CA THR A 54 5.17 -12.83 5.10
C THR A 54 3.96 -13.13 4.24
N ARG A 55 2.77 -12.77 4.72
CA ARG A 55 1.56 -12.81 3.92
C ARG A 55 1.29 -11.44 3.31
N LEU A 56 0.80 -11.45 2.08
CA LEU A 56 0.32 -10.27 1.37
C LEU A 56 -1.15 -10.47 1.05
N SER A 57 -1.94 -9.41 1.20
CA SER A 57 -3.30 -9.33 0.68
C SER A 57 -3.28 -8.62 -0.67
N LEU A 58 -3.97 -9.22 -1.63
CA LEU A 58 -4.41 -8.53 -2.84
C LEU A 58 -5.69 -7.75 -2.53
N PRO A 59 -6.00 -6.76 -3.37
CA PRO A 59 -7.36 -6.27 -3.56
C PRO A 59 -8.39 -7.39 -3.61
N PHE A 60 -9.45 -7.28 -2.81
CA PHE A 60 -10.55 -8.23 -2.77
C PHE A 60 -11.69 -7.80 -3.71
N GLU A 61 -12.67 -8.68 -3.95
CA GLU A 61 -13.81 -8.39 -4.83
C GLU A 61 -14.72 -7.32 -4.22
N ILE A 62 -15.16 -6.35 -5.03
CA ILE A 62 -16.03 -5.26 -4.60
C ILE A 62 -17.31 -5.32 -5.44
N GLY A 63 -18.37 -5.87 -4.85
CA GLY A 63 -19.61 -6.15 -5.59
C GLY A 63 -19.35 -7.20 -6.67
N LEU A 64 -19.56 -6.83 -7.94
CA LEU A 64 -19.27 -7.69 -9.09
C LEU A 64 -17.89 -7.44 -9.71
N TYR A 65 -17.16 -6.44 -9.23
CA TYR A 65 -15.85 -6.09 -9.74
C TYR A 65 -14.76 -6.90 -9.04
N ARG A 66 -13.86 -7.50 -9.82
CA ARG A 66 -12.76 -8.35 -9.35
C ARG A 66 -11.42 -7.69 -9.71
N PRO A 67 -10.81 -6.88 -8.82
CA PRO A 67 -9.55 -6.22 -9.14
C PRO A 67 -8.41 -7.22 -9.43
N GLN A 68 -8.50 -8.46 -8.91
CA GLN A 68 -7.46 -9.49 -9.12
C GLN A 68 -7.29 -9.85 -10.60
N ASP A 69 -8.35 -9.72 -11.41
CA ASP A 69 -8.31 -10.01 -12.85
C ASP A 69 -7.39 -9.05 -13.62
N HIS A 70 -7.04 -7.91 -12.99
CA HIS A 70 -6.22 -6.85 -13.56
C HIS A 70 -4.92 -6.61 -12.79
N ILE A 71 -4.60 -7.46 -11.81
CA ILE A 71 -3.39 -7.34 -10.99
C ILE A 71 -2.56 -8.61 -11.09
N LYS A 72 -1.33 -8.47 -11.57
CA LYS A 72 -0.42 -9.61 -11.77
C LYS A 72 0.90 -9.41 -11.04
N VAL A 73 1.15 -10.23 -10.01
CA VAL A 73 2.48 -10.30 -9.37
C VAL A 73 3.46 -11.02 -10.29
N ILE A 74 4.46 -10.29 -10.78
CA ILE A 74 5.44 -10.77 -11.77
C ILE A 74 6.75 -11.24 -11.15
N ASP A 75 7.16 -10.68 -10.01
CA ASP A 75 8.43 -11.04 -9.37
C ASP A 75 8.44 -10.71 -7.86
N VAL A 76 9.28 -11.41 -7.10
CA VAL A 76 9.59 -11.12 -5.70
C VAL A 76 11.10 -11.22 -5.48
N VAL A 77 11.74 -10.09 -5.22
CA VAL A 77 13.17 -10.02 -4.91
C VAL A 77 13.38 -10.32 -3.41
N ASN A 78 14.42 -11.10 -3.11
CA ASN A 78 14.78 -11.57 -1.76
C ASN A 78 13.72 -12.42 -1.06
N GLY A 79 12.81 -13.04 -1.82
CA GLY A 79 11.85 -14.02 -1.34
C GLY A 79 11.40 -14.95 -2.45
N GLN A 80 10.67 -15.99 -2.09
CA GLN A 80 10.02 -16.90 -3.03
C GLN A 80 8.51 -16.84 -2.79
N LYS A 81 7.77 -16.56 -3.87
CA LYS A 81 6.31 -16.49 -3.83
C LYS A 81 5.74 -17.89 -3.87
N HIS A 82 4.93 -18.22 -2.87
CA HIS A 82 4.05 -19.37 -2.88
C HIS A 82 2.61 -18.86 -2.94
N HIS A 83 1.90 -19.21 -4.00
CA HIS A 83 0.46 -18.98 -4.02
C HIS A 83 -0.15 -19.92 -2.99
N LEU A 84 -0.86 -19.36 -2.03
CA LEU A 84 -1.59 -20.18 -1.07
C LEU A 84 -2.79 -20.73 -1.82
N MET A 85 -2.70 -21.97 -2.30
CA MET A 85 -3.80 -22.62 -3.01
C MET A 85 -4.96 -22.84 -2.05
N ALA A 86 -5.99 -22.02 -2.19
CA ALA A 86 -7.37 -22.32 -1.94
C ALA A 86 -8.17 -21.46 -2.92
N GLU A 87 -9.24 -22.03 -3.48
CA GLU A 87 -9.96 -21.60 -4.68
C GLU A 87 -10.46 -20.13 -4.69
N ASP A 88 -10.30 -19.39 -3.60
CA ASP A 88 -10.82 -18.02 -3.42
C ASP A 88 -9.80 -17.03 -2.81
N SER A 89 -8.52 -17.39 -2.63
CA SER A 89 -7.65 -16.60 -1.76
C SER A 89 -7.02 -15.38 -2.45
N SER A 90 -7.49 -14.18 -2.07
CA SER A 90 -6.88 -12.88 -2.36
C SER A 90 -5.58 -12.66 -1.57
N SER A 91 -4.74 -13.69 -1.41
CA SER A 91 -3.50 -13.61 -0.62
C SER A 91 -2.34 -14.40 -1.22
N TYR A 92 -1.11 -13.92 -0.98
CA TYR A 92 0.13 -14.65 -1.26
C TYR A 92 0.91 -14.88 0.03
N GLN A 93 1.66 -15.99 0.11
CA GLN A 93 2.72 -16.14 1.09
C GLN A 93 4.08 -16.01 0.40
N ILE A 94 4.95 -15.20 0.99
CA ILE A 94 6.34 -15.07 0.60
C ILE A 94 7.20 -15.75 1.67
N GLU A 95 8.02 -16.69 1.24
CA GLU A 95 9.06 -17.29 2.06
C GLU A 95 10.39 -16.57 1.83
N HIS A 96 11.10 -16.24 2.90
CA HIS A 96 12.31 -15.41 2.85
C HIS A 96 13.18 -15.61 4.10
N LYS A 97 14.41 -15.06 4.08
CA LYS A 97 15.24 -15.00 5.29
C LYS A 97 14.54 -14.13 6.35
N PRO A 98 14.54 -14.49 7.64
CA PRO A 98 13.98 -13.66 8.71
C PRO A 98 14.35 -12.19 8.57
N ASN A 99 13.35 -11.29 8.66
CA ASN A 99 13.54 -9.83 8.59
C ASN A 99 14.12 -9.28 7.27
N ALA A 100 14.18 -10.07 6.19
CA ALA A 100 14.67 -9.62 4.90
C ALA A 100 13.87 -8.42 4.35
N ILE A 101 14.53 -7.54 3.61
CA ILE A 101 13.86 -6.51 2.81
C ILE A 101 13.38 -7.16 1.52
N LEU A 102 12.06 -7.18 1.33
CA LEU A 102 11.37 -7.75 0.18
C LEU A 102 11.01 -6.65 -0.80
N THR A 103 11.13 -6.94 -2.10
CA THR A 103 10.54 -6.11 -3.15
C THR A 103 9.61 -6.97 -3.99
N VAL A 104 8.32 -6.62 -3.99
CA VAL A 104 7.26 -7.29 -4.73
C VAL A 104 6.95 -6.46 -5.96
N LYS A 105 7.10 -7.05 -7.13
CA LYS A 105 6.81 -6.39 -8.42
C LYS A 105 5.50 -6.91 -8.97
N TYR A 106 4.60 -6.01 -9.29
CA TYR A 106 3.31 -6.37 -9.89
C TYR A 106 2.86 -5.34 -10.92
N ILE A 107 2.03 -5.80 -11.84
CA ILE A 107 1.41 -5.00 -12.87
C ILE A 107 -0.04 -4.75 -12.46
N VAL A 108 -0.51 -3.52 -12.64
CA VAL A 108 -1.92 -3.17 -12.60
C VAL A 108 -2.34 -2.69 -13.97
N GLU A 109 -3.32 -3.34 -14.58
CA GLU A 109 -3.86 -3.01 -15.89
C GLU A 109 -5.13 -2.17 -15.76
N ASN A 110 -5.39 -1.34 -16.78
CA ASN A 110 -6.62 -0.60 -16.90
C ASN A 110 -7.81 -1.56 -17.03
N ALA A 111 -8.77 -1.43 -16.12
CA ALA A 111 -9.98 -2.25 -16.14
C ALA A 111 -11.03 -1.70 -17.11
N LEU A 112 -11.03 -0.37 -17.33
CA LEU A 112 -11.99 0.35 -18.14
C LEU A 112 -11.35 0.69 -19.49
N LYS A 113 -11.58 -0.12 -20.53
CA LYS A 113 -11.01 0.03 -21.89
C LYS A 113 -11.42 1.33 -22.62
N ASP A 114 -11.09 2.48 -22.03
CA ASP A 114 -11.48 3.84 -22.39
C ASP A 114 -13.00 4.10 -22.42
N SER A 115 -13.80 3.24 -21.77
CA SER A 115 -15.24 3.43 -21.58
C SER A 115 -15.54 4.12 -20.25
N LEU A 116 -16.64 4.86 -20.19
CA LEU A 116 -17.17 5.33 -18.92
C LEU A 116 -17.54 4.12 -18.04
N PRO A 117 -17.24 4.15 -16.73
CA PRO A 117 -17.59 3.07 -15.83
C PRO A 117 -19.10 2.92 -15.74
N THR A 118 -19.58 1.67 -15.80
CA THR A 118 -20.94 1.33 -15.36
C THR A 118 -21.04 1.38 -13.83
N LEU A 119 -22.25 1.24 -13.28
CA LEU A 119 -22.47 1.22 -11.83
C LEU A 119 -21.66 0.10 -11.13
N ASN A 120 -21.42 -1.02 -11.83
CA ASN A 120 -20.65 -2.14 -11.29
C ASN A 120 -19.13 -1.92 -11.38
N GLU A 121 -18.68 -0.92 -12.14
CA GLU A 121 -17.27 -0.65 -12.41
C GLU A 121 -16.81 0.68 -11.79
N VAL A 122 -17.64 1.32 -10.95
CA VAL A 122 -17.27 2.58 -10.27
C VAL A 122 -16.04 2.42 -9.37
N TYR A 123 -15.74 1.19 -8.96
CA TYR A 123 -14.58 0.83 -8.14
C TYR A 123 -13.37 0.40 -8.98
N ALA A 124 -13.54 0.29 -10.30
CA ALA A 124 -12.51 -0.15 -11.21
C ALA A 124 -11.44 0.92 -11.42
N GLN A 125 -10.18 0.51 -11.51
CA GLN A 125 -9.10 1.42 -11.86
C GLN A 125 -9.28 1.94 -13.29
N MET A 126 -9.27 3.26 -13.42
CA MET A 126 -9.27 3.95 -14.70
C MET A 126 -7.87 4.48 -14.97
N LEU A 127 -7.17 3.89 -15.93
CA LEU A 127 -5.83 4.31 -16.33
C LEU A 127 -5.86 4.74 -17.79
N THR A 128 -5.71 6.05 -18.05
CA THR A 128 -5.77 6.61 -19.40
C THR A 128 -4.47 7.33 -19.74
N ASN A 129 -4.24 7.59 -21.02
CA ASN A 129 -3.08 8.35 -21.47
C ASN A 129 -3.04 9.82 -21.00
N LYS A 130 -4.12 10.34 -20.40
CA LYS A 130 -4.19 11.74 -19.93
C LYS A 130 -4.23 11.86 -18.41
N TYR A 131 -4.78 10.86 -17.74
CA TYR A 131 -4.94 10.83 -16.29
C TYR A 131 -5.26 9.41 -15.81
N PHE A 132 -5.10 9.18 -14.52
CA PHE A 132 -5.63 8.00 -13.84
C PHE A 132 -6.48 8.40 -12.63
N TYR A 133 -7.40 7.53 -12.28
CA TYR A 133 -8.19 7.56 -11.07
C TYR A 133 -8.35 6.14 -10.54
N VAL A 134 -7.92 5.90 -9.32
CA VAL A 134 -7.99 4.57 -8.70
C VAL A 134 -8.40 4.67 -7.24
N LEU A 135 -9.09 3.64 -6.76
CA LEU A 135 -9.31 3.42 -5.33
C LEU A 135 -8.20 2.53 -4.79
N GLY A 136 -7.79 2.76 -3.55
CA GLY A 136 -6.74 1.97 -2.93
C GLY A 136 -7.09 0.48 -2.90
N SER A 137 -8.36 0.17 -2.65
CA SER A 137 -8.93 -1.18 -2.59
C SER A 137 -8.90 -1.94 -3.92
N SER A 138 -8.67 -1.27 -5.07
CA SER A 138 -8.52 -1.90 -6.38
C SER A 138 -7.09 -1.80 -6.95
N PHE A 139 -6.14 -1.21 -6.21
CA PHE A 139 -4.84 -0.85 -6.74
C PHE A 139 -3.65 -1.40 -5.93
N TRP A 140 -3.78 -1.52 -4.60
CA TRP A 140 -2.65 -1.84 -3.73
C TRP A 140 -2.64 -3.28 -3.22
N ILE A 141 -1.52 -3.98 -3.45
CA ILE A 141 -1.14 -5.15 -2.64
C ILE A 141 -0.51 -4.67 -1.34
N VAL A 142 -0.93 -5.22 -0.20
CA VAL A 142 -0.49 -4.78 1.15
C VAL A 142 -0.02 -5.97 1.99
N PRO A 143 0.82 -5.76 3.03
CA PRO A 143 1.14 -6.84 3.95
C PRO A 143 -0.07 -7.19 4.82
N GLU A 144 -0.37 -8.48 4.93
CA GLU A 144 -1.40 -8.99 5.84
C GLU A 144 -0.76 -9.13 7.23
N ASP A 145 -0.83 -8.06 8.02
CA ASP A 145 -0.30 -8.06 9.37
C ASP A 145 -1.17 -7.24 10.33
N SER A 146 -1.82 -7.94 11.26
CA SER A 146 -2.72 -7.37 12.25
C SER A 146 -2.03 -6.69 13.43
N SER A 147 -0.69 -6.77 13.53
CA SER A 147 0.06 -6.21 14.66
C SER A 147 0.28 -4.70 14.57
N ALA A 148 0.18 -4.12 13.38
CA ALA A 148 0.40 -2.69 13.17
C ALA A 148 -0.93 -1.94 13.09
N ALA A 149 -1.18 -1.05 14.06
CA ALA A 149 -2.32 -0.13 14.01
C ALA A 149 -2.21 0.89 12.86
N LYS A 150 -0.98 1.30 12.51
CA LYS A 150 -0.68 2.21 11.41
C LYS A 150 0.62 1.82 10.71
N TYR A 151 0.66 2.15 9.42
CA TYR A 151 1.84 2.03 8.57
C TYR A 151 2.36 3.41 8.22
N SER A 152 3.69 3.55 8.18
CA SER A 152 4.34 4.64 7.46
C SER A 152 4.42 4.25 5.99
N ILE A 153 3.65 4.95 5.16
CA ILE A 153 3.47 4.64 3.74
C ILE A 153 4.20 5.71 2.93
N SER A 154 5.00 5.28 1.96
CA SER A 154 5.64 6.17 0.99
C SER A 154 5.22 5.79 -0.43
N LEU A 155 4.78 6.77 -1.21
CA LEU A 155 4.43 6.63 -2.62
C LEU A 155 5.38 7.46 -3.46
N LYS A 156 5.88 6.88 -4.55
CA LYS A 156 6.72 7.57 -5.53
C LYS A 156 6.21 7.31 -6.94
N TRP A 157 5.70 8.34 -7.58
CA TRP A 157 5.29 8.36 -8.98
C TRP A 157 6.48 8.73 -9.86
N GLN A 158 6.90 7.84 -10.76
CA GLN A 158 8.07 8.06 -11.61
C GLN A 158 7.85 7.61 -13.06
N GLY A 159 8.54 8.25 -14.00
CA GLY A 159 8.42 7.92 -15.43
C GLY A 159 7.17 8.48 -16.13
N PHE A 160 6.35 9.24 -15.39
CA PHE A 160 5.22 10.00 -15.89
C PHE A 160 5.65 11.41 -16.35
N PRO A 161 4.80 12.15 -17.09
CA PRO A 161 5.09 13.51 -17.51
C PRO A 161 5.37 14.42 -16.31
N SER A 162 6.35 15.31 -16.43
CA SER A 162 6.75 16.22 -15.35
C SER A 162 5.69 17.28 -15.04
N THR A 163 4.73 17.49 -15.95
CA THR A 163 3.60 18.41 -15.77
C THR A 163 2.46 17.81 -14.97
N TRP A 164 2.46 16.50 -14.75
CA TRP A 164 1.39 15.84 -14.02
C TRP A 164 1.41 16.19 -12.55
N THR A 165 0.22 16.40 -12.01
CA THR A 165 -0.03 16.52 -10.58
C THR A 165 -0.49 15.17 -10.04
N TYR A 166 -0.13 14.84 -8.80
CA TYR A 166 -0.55 13.59 -8.13
C TYR A 166 -1.20 13.94 -6.79
N LEU A 167 -2.35 13.33 -6.53
CA LEU A 167 -3.10 13.51 -5.31
C LEU A 167 -3.46 12.17 -4.68
N SER A 168 -3.56 12.19 -3.35
CA SER A 168 -4.24 11.13 -2.61
C SER A 168 -5.13 11.74 -1.52
N SER A 169 -6.08 10.96 -1.00
CA SER A 169 -6.86 11.38 0.17
C SER A 169 -6.01 11.64 1.43
N HIS A 170 -4.77 11.13 1.48
CA HIS A 170 -3.88 11.20 2.65
C HIS A 170 -2.86 12.33 2.61
N SER A 171 -2.46 12.77 1.42
CA SER A 171 -1.37 13.70 1.24
C SER A 171 -1.59 14.57 0.01
N GLY A 172 -1.13 15.83 0.10
CA GLY A 172 -1.26 16.82 -0.96
C GLY A 172 -0.43 16.52 -2.22
N ASN A 173 -0.29 17.56 -3.05
CA ASN A 173 0.37 17.50 -4.34
C ASN A 173 1.85 17.04 -4.25
N GLY A 174 2.21 16.05 -5.06
CA GLY A 174 3.62 15.78 -5.38
C GLY A 174 3.85 14.37 -5.93
N SER A 175 4.90 14.20 -6.73
CA SER A 175 5.32 12.88 -7.23
C SER A 175 5.92 11.98 -6.14
N THR A 176 6.19 12.52 -4.95
CA THR A 176 6.57 11.73 -3.77
C THR A 176 5.70 12.16 -2.60
N GLN A 177 5.11 11.16 -1.93
CA GLN A 177 4.16 11.36 -0.84
C GLN A 177 4.52 10.42 0.30
N THR A 178 4.51 10.92 1.53
CA THR A 178 4.73 10.10 2.73
C THR A 178 3.70 10.47 3.78
N PHE A 179 3.02 9.48 4.34
CA PHE A 179 1.97 9.67 5.34
C PHE A 179 1.86 8.44 6.26
N GLN A 180 1.05 8.55 7.31
CA GLN A 180 0.71 7.43 8.17
C GLN A 180 -0.78 7.12 8.07
N ALA A 181 -1.13 5.86 7.83
CA ALA A 181 -2.51 5.40 7.69
C ALA A 181 -2.68 3.99 8.24
N SER A 182 -3.90 3.62 8.65
CA SER A 182 -4.25 2.20 8.77
C SER A 182 -4.35 1.58 7.37
N LEU A 183 -4.31 0.25 7.25
CA LEU A 183 -4.52 -0.40 5.95
C LEU A 183 -5.93 -0.16 5.40
N GLY A 184 -6.93 -0.07 6.29
CA GLY A 184 -8.30 0.28 5.90
C GLY A 184 -8.37 1.67 5.27
N ASP A 185 -7.84 2.68 5.96
CA ASP A 185 -7.83 4.05 5.41
C ASP A 185 -7.00 4.15 4.11
N PHE A 186 -5.94 3.33 3.98
CA PHE A 186 -5.13 3.25 2.76
C PHE A 186 -5.92 2.64 1.59
N TYR A 187 -6.80 1.67 1.85
CA TYR A 187 -7.70 1.07 0.86
C TYR A 187 -8.89 1.97 0.50
N ASP A 188 -9.44 2.70 1.46
CA ASP A 188 -10.58 3.59 1.23
C ASP A 188 -10.20 4.91 0.55
N ALA A 189 -8.90 5.17 0.40
CA ALA A 189 -8.40 6.38 -0.23
C ALA A 189 -8.53 6.37 -1.76
N VAL A 190 -8.69 7.57 -2.30
CA VAL A 190 -8.63 7.85 -3.74
C VAL A 190 -7.21 8.29 -4.08
N TYR A 191 -6.73 7.83 -5.25
CA TYR A 191 -5.47 8.26 -5.84
C TYR A 191 -5.71 8.73 -7.27
N MET A 192 -5.14 9.87 -7.63
CA MET A 192 -5.33 10.49 -8.93
C MET A 192 -4.03 11.10 -9.42
N GLY A 193 -3.79 11.03 -10.73
CA GLY A 193 -2.66 11.70 -11.36
C GLY A 193 -2.96 12.06 -12.81
N GLY A 194 -2.42 13.17 -13.28
CA GLY A 194 -2.74 13.69 -14.63
C GLY A 194 -2.41 15.16 -14.81
N ASP A 195 -2.72 15.67 -16.00
CA ASP A 195 -2.58 17.09 -16.33
C ASP A 195 -3.84 17.87 -15.91
N PHE A 196 -3.91 18.20 -14.63
CA PHE A 196 -5.02 18.97 -14.06
C PHE A 196 -4.51 20.10 -13.17
N VAL A 197 -5.26 21.21 -13.19
CA VAL A 197 -5.00 22.41 -12.38
C VAL A 197 -5.99 22.44 -11.22
N PHE A 198 -5.48 22.54 -10.01
CA PHE A 198 -6.31 22.80 -8.84
C PHE A 198 -6.55 24.29 -8.69
N ILE A 199 -7.82 24.68 -8.77
CA ILE A 199 -8.26 26.02 -8.38
C ILE A 199 -8.63 25.92 -6.90
N LYS A 200 -7.82 26.55 -6.05
CA LYS A 200 -8.12 26.67 -4.62
C LYS A 200 -9.07 27.86 -4.47
N ASN A 201 -10.34 27.59 -4.17
CA ASN A 201 -11.30 28.63 -3.77
C ASN A 201 -11.03 29.08 -2.34
#